data_AF-A0A945GH94-F1
#
_entry.id   AF-A0A945GH94-F1
#
_cell.length_a   1.000
_cell.length_b   1.000
_cell.length_c   1.000
_cell.angle_alpha   90.00
_cell.angle_beta   90.00
_cell.angle_gamma   90.00
#
_symmetry.space_group_name_H-M   'P 1'
#
loop_
_entity.id
_entity.type
_entity.pdbx_description
1 polymer ?
#
loop_
_entity_poly.entity_id
_entity_poly.type
_entity_poly.pdbx_seq_one_letter_code
_entity_poly.pdbx_strand_id
1 'polypeptide(L)'
;MNTKTLIAAAEDGNLGSFKAPSNAYTLEIGEGTGEAAASNFEGILSVAVGGFTLVAVVYFLFVFLTAAFSWMSAGGDASKVQKARDSMTNGLIGLVILVAAYSIIGVVGTMLGIDILNPGSLLLDLSPNSAPVITEPPAAIPINP
;
A
#
# COMPACT_ATOMS: atom_id res chain seq x y z
N MET A 1 -32.58 37.35 1.40
CA MET A 1 -31.63 36.43 2.06
C MET A 1 -31.59 35.15 1.23
N ASN A 2 -30.57 35.00 0.39
CA ASN A 2 -30.46 33.89 -0.55
C ASN A 2 -29.86 32.69 0.17
N THR A 3 -30.65 31.64 0.39
CA THR A 3 -30.20 30.38 1.00
C THR A 3 -29.10 29.67 0.19
N LYS A 4 -28.83 30.11 -1.05
CA LYS A 4 -27.75 29.60 -1.90
C LYS A 4 -26.36 30.17 -1.59
N THR A 5 -26.24 31.32 -0.92
CA THR A 5 -24.92 31.86 -0.54
C THR A 5 -24.35 31.24 0.75
N LEU A 6 -25.18 30.55 1.53
CA LEU A 6 -24.72 29.82 2.73
C LEU A 6 -24.25 28.39 2.40
N ILE A 7 -24.66 27.83 1.26
CA ILE A 7 -24.24 26.49 0.82
C ILE A 7 -22.97 26.57 -0.05
N ALA A 8 -22.75 27.67 -0.78
CA ALA A 8 -21.51 27.90 -1.53
C ALA A 8 -20.28 28.15 -0.64
N ALA A 9 -20.47 28.46 0.65
CA ALA A 9 -19.38 28.52 1.63
C ALA A 9 -19.04 27.14 2.24
N ALA A 10 -19.79 26.10 1.87
CA ALA A 10 -19.55 24.71 2.30
C ALA A 10 -19.02 23.82 1.16
N GLU A 11 -18.63 24.40 0.02
CA GLU A 11 -17.80 23.71 -0.99
C GLU A 11 -16.30 23.74 -0.65
N ASP A 12 -15.93 24.27 0.53
CA ASP A 12 -14.67 23.94 1.19
C ASP A 12 -14.92 23.04 2.42
N GLY A 13 -15.74 22.00 2.22
CA GLY A 13 -15.76 20.82 3.09
C GLY A 13 -14.47 19.99 3.00
N ASN A 14 -13.34 20.62 2.63
CA ASN A 14 -12.02 20.01 2.69
C ASN A 14 -11.54 20.07 4.13
N LEU A 15 -11.96 19.09 4.95
CA LEU A 15 -11.50 18.89 6.32
C LEU A 15 -10.02 18.46 6.41
N GLY A 16 -9.15 19.11 5.63
CA GLY A 16 -7.83 18.64 5.33
C GLY A 16 -7.93 17.45 4.38
N SER A 17 -7.44 17.65 3.16
CA SER A 17 -7.27 16.56 2.21
C SER A 17 -6.40 15.51 2.89
N PHE A 18 -7.01 14.42 3.37
CA PHE A 18 -6.27 13.25 3.81
C PHE A 18 -5.62 12.68 2.55
N LYS A 19 -4.43 13.19 2.25
CA LYS A 19 -3.56 12.63 1.25
C LYS A 19 -3.02 11.36 1.86
N ALA A 20 -3.51 10.22 1.36
CA ALA A 20 -2.94 8.94 1.72
C ALA A 20 -1.40 9.04 1.55
N PRO A 21 -0.62 8.51 2.50
CA PRO A 21 0.85 8.63 2.47
C PRO A 21 1.46 8.00 1.21
N SER A 22 0.69 7.20 0.48
CA SER A 22 0.99 6.76 -0.88
C SER A 22 -0.29 6.64 -1.72
N ASN A 23 -0.13 6.79 -3.04
CA ASN A 23 -1.13 6.47 -4.08
C ASN A 23 -1.47 4.98 -4.18
N ALA A 24 -0.80 4.12 -3.39
CA ALA A 24 -1.06 2.69 -3.34
C ALA A 24 -2.47 2.35 -2.81
N TYR A 25 -3.16 3.29 -2.15
CA TYR A 25 -4.48 3.07 -1.54
C TYR A 25 -5.63 3.77 -2.28
N THR A 26 -5.36 4.48 -3.38
CA THR A 26 -6.39 5.14 -4.19
C THR A 26 -6.82 4.24 -5.32
N LEU A 27 -8.06 3.76 -5.28
CA LEU A 27 -8.66 2.95 -6.36
C LEU A 27 -9.14 3.89 -7.48
N GLU A 28 -8.27 4.15 -8.47
CA GLU A 28 -8.71 4.75 -9.74
C GLU A 28 -9.16 3.65 -10.69
N ILE A 29 -10.47 3.52 -10.90
CA ILE A 29 -11.03 2.54 -11.84
C ILE A 29 -11.00 3.17 -13.24
N GLY A 30 -10.00 2.80 -14.05
CA GLY A 30 -9.90 3.24 -15.44
C GLY A 30 -10.88 2.50 -16.34
N GLU A 31 -11.64 3.24 -17.15
CA GLU A 31 -12.57 2.67 -18.13
C GLU A 31 -11.84 2.07 -19.34
N GLY A 32 -12.01 0.75 -19.55
CA GLY A 32 -12.17 0.19 -20.90
C GLY A 32 -10.95 0.02 -21.81
N THR A 33 -9.71 -0.04 -21.33
CA THR A 33 -8.53 -0.47 -22.12
C THR A 33 -7.71 -1.56 -21.40
N GLY A 34 -6.88 -2.31 -22.14
CA GLY A 34 -6.05 -3.39 -21.57
C GLY A 34 -5.04 -2.91 -20.51
N GLU A 35 -4.57 -1.68 -20.65
CA GLU A 35 -3.68 -1.01 -19.67
C GLU A 35 -4.44 -0.61 -18.40
N ALA A 36 -5.70 -0.18 -18.53
CA ALA A 36 -6.57 0.10 -17.38
C ALA A 36 -6.85 -1.17 -16.57
N ALA A 37 -7.00 -2.34 -17.21
CA ALA A 37 -7.19 -3.61 -16.50
C ALA A 37 -6.01 -3.98 -15.60
N ALA A 38 -4.77 -3.73 -16.06
CA ALA A 38 -3.57 -3.96 -15.25
C ALA A 38 -3.50 -3.00 -14.05
N SER A 39 -3.77 -1.71 -14.26
CA SER A 39 -3.83 -0.71 -13.19
C SER A 39 -4.93 -1.01 -12.16
N ASN A 40 -6.11 -1.46 -12.61
CA ASN A 40 -7.21 -1.84 -11.74
C ASN A 40 -6.84 -3.06 -10.88
N PHE A 41 -6.16 -4.05 -11.46
CA PHE A 41 -5.66 -5.22 -10.73
C PHE A 41 -4.61 -4.83 -9.68
N GLU A 42 -3.70 -3.92 -10.03
CA GLU A 42 -2.70 -3.38 -9.11
C GLU A 42 -3.34 -2.65 -7.92
N GLY A 43 -4.31 -1.78 -8.18
CA GLY A 43 -5.04 -1.05 -7.12
C GLY A 43 -5.79 -2.00 -6.18
N ILE A 44 -6.46 -3.02 -6.72
CA ILE A 44 -7.15 -4.04 -5.92
C ILE A 44 -6.15 -4.86 -5.10
N LEU A 45 -5.04 -5.28 -5.70
CA LEU A 45 -4.01 -6.05 -5.01
C LEU A 45 -3.38 -5.25 -3.87
N SER A 46 -3.08 -3.97 -4.10
CA SER A 46 -2.50 -3.09 -3.09
C SER A 46 -3.44 -2.86 -1.91
N VAL A 47 -4.72 -2.57 -2.19
CA VAL A 47 -5.74 -2.43 -1.12
C VAL A 47 -5.98 -3.74 -0.40
N ALA A 48 -6.00 -4.87 -1.11
CA ALA A 48 -6.14 -6.18 -0.50
C ALA A 48 -4.97 -6.48 0.43
N VAL A 49 -3.72 -6.37 -0.04
CA VAL A 49 -2.53 -6.65 0.77
C VAL A 49 -2.42 -5.70 1.96
N GLY A 50 -2.66 -4.40 1.76
CA GLY A 50 -2.68 -3.42 2.84
C GLY A 50 -3.76 -3.70 3.89
N GLY A 51 -4.98 -4.00 3.43
CA GLY A 51 -6.12 -4.35 4.30
C GLY A 51 -5.89 -5.65 5.07
N PHE A 52 -5.43 -6.70 4.40
CA PHE A 52 -5.10 -7.98 5.04
C PHE A 52 -3.98 -7.83 6.06
N THR A 53 -2.96 -7.02 5.78
CA THR A 53 -1.84 -6.78 6.71
C THR A 53 -2.34 -6.10 7.98
N LEU A 54 -3.20 -5.08 7.86
CA LEU A 54 -3.79 -4.40 9.02
C LEU A 54 -4.61 -5.37 9.89
N VAL A 55 -5.49 -6.16 9.26
CA VAL A 55 -6.31 -7.15 9.97
C VAL A 55 -5.44 -8.23 10.61
N ALA A 56 -4.41 -8.69 9.92
CA ALA A 56 -3.48 -9.71 10.43
C ALA A 56 -2.74 -9.22 11.67
N VAL A 57 -2.27 -7.97 11.69
CA VAL A 57 -1.58 -7.39 12.87
C VAL A 57 -2.52 -7.30 14.07
N VAL A 58 -3.75 -6.82 13.87
CA VAL A 58 -4.74 -6.73 14.95
C VAL A 58 -5.10 -8.12 15.49
N TYR A 59 -5.33 -9.09 14.60
CA TYR A 59 -5.63 -10.46 14.99
C TYR A 59 -4.45 -11.13 15.71
N PHE A 60 -3.23 -10.91 15.22
CA PHE A 60 -2.01 -11.40 15.85
C PHE A 60 -1.87 -10.91 17.29
N LEU A 61 -2.15 -9.63 17.56
CA LEU A 61 -2.15 -9.09 18.91
C LEU A 61 -3.14 -9.81 19.83
N PHE A 62 -4.37 -10.06 19.38
CA PHE A 62 -5.37 -10.78 20.18
C PHE A 62 -4.92 -12.21 20.52
N VAL A 63 -4.41 -12.95 19.54
CA VAL A 63 -3.91 -14.32 19.74
C VAL A 63 -2.68 -14.32 20.64
N PHE A 64 -1.77 -13.37 20.47
CA PHE A 64 -0.56 -13.26 21.30
C PHE A 64 -0.91 -12.99 22.77
N LEU A 65 -1.83 -12.06 23.03
CA LEU A 65 -2.27 -11.74 24.40
C LEU A 65 -2.92 -12.95 25.09
N THR A 66 -3.79 -13.66 24.38
CA THR A 66 -4.48 -14.85 24.93
C THR A 66 -3.52 -16.01 25.15
N ALA A 67 -2.55 -16.22 24.25
CA ALA A 67 -1.50 -17.21 24.41
C ALA A 67 -0.58 -16.89 25.61
N ALA A 68 -0.20 -15.62 25.78
CA ALA A 68 0.63 -15.17 26.91
C ALA A 68 -0.09 -15.37 28.26
N PHE A 69 -1.38 -15.03 28.33
CA PHE A 69 -2.20 -15.29 29.52
C PHE A 69 -2.33 -16.78 29.81
N SER A 70 -2.53 -17.61 28.78
CA SER A 70 -2.61 -19.06 28.92
C SER A 70 -1.32 -19.65 29.50
N TRP A 71 -0.15 -19.21 28.99
CA TRP A 71 1.16 -19.64 29.48
C TRP A 71 1.38 -19.24 30.95
N MET A 72 1.01 -18.02 31.33
CA MET A 72 1.13 -17.53 32.71
C MET A 72 0.16 -18.24 33.67
N SER A 73 -1.02 -18.65 33.19
CA SER A 73 -2.01 -19.40 34.00
C SER A 73 -1.70 -20.91 34.13
N ALA A 74 -0.72 -21.43 33.39
CA ALA A 74 -0.41 -22.86 33.36
C ALA A 74 0.15 -23.39 34.70
N GLY A 75 0.72 -22.52 35.54
CA GLY A 75 0.93 -22.76 36.98
C GLY A 75 1.73 -24.00 37.40
N GLY A 76 2.40 -24.71 36.48
CA GLY A 76 3.13 -25.96 36.74
C GLY A 76 2.48 -27.24 36.19
N ASP A 77 1.30 -27.17 35.56
CA ASP A 77 0.69 -28.30 34.86
C ASP A 77 1.43 -28.56 33.53
N ALA A 78 2.14 -29.70 33.47
CA ALA A 78 2.97 -30.07 32.32
C ALA A 78 2.20 -30.12 30.99
N SER A 79 0.92 -30.50 31.01
CA SER A 79 0.08 -30.57 29.80
C SER A 79 -0.22 -29.17 29.27
N LYS A 80 -0.53 -28.22 30.17
CA LYS A 80 -0.76 -26.82 29.79
C LYS A 80 0.51 -26.13 29.32
N VAL A 81 1.66 -26.44 29.95
CA VAL A 81 2.96 -25.90 29.53
C VAL A 81 3.35 -26.42 28.14
N GLN A 82 3.15 -27.71 27.87
CA GLN A 82 3.40 -28.29 26.55
C GLN A 82 2.54 -27.61 25.48
N LYS A 83 1.23 -27.48 25.75
CA LYS A 83 0.29 -26.84 24.81
C LYS A 83 0.62 -25.36 24.57
N ALA A 84 1.06 -24.63 25.61
CA ALA A 84 1.49 -23.24 25.47
C ALA A 84 2.79 -23.11 24.66
N ARG A 85 3.74 -24.03 24.83
CA ARG A 85 4.96 -24.10 24.01
C ARG A 85 4.63 -24.35 22.54
N ASP A 86 3.76 -25.32 22.25
CA ASP A 86 3.33 -25.61 20.88
C ASP A 86 2.64 -24.40 20.25
N SER A 87 1.80 -23.69 21.02
CA SER A 87 1.16 -22.45 20.57
C SER A 87 2.17 -21.33 20.27
N MET A 88 3.21 -21.18 21.11
CA MET A 88 4.30 -20.23 20.87
C MET A 88 5.12 -20.60 19.63
N THR A 89 5.44 -21.87 19.42
CA THR A 89 6.18 -22.33 18.25
C THR A 89 5.38 -22.10 16.97
N ASN A 90 4.08 -22.40 16.97
CA ASN A 90 3.19 -22.13 15.84
C ASN A 90 3.08 -20.63 15.55
N GLY A 91 2.98 -19.79 16.58
CA GLY A 91 2.99 -18.33 16.42
C GLY A 91 4.31 -17.81 15.84
N LEU A 92 5.45 -18.35 16.29
CA LEU A 92 6.76 -18.02 15.76
C LEU A 92 6.90 -18.44 14.29
N ILE A 93 6.39 -19.62 13.92
CA ILE A 93 6.38 -20.10 12.53
C ILE A 93 5.59 -19.13 11.64
N GLY A 94 4.43 -18.65 12.09
CA GLY A 94 3.66 -17.64 11.36
C GLY A 94 4.45 -16.34 11.12
N LEU A 95 5.19 -15.87 12.13
CA LEU A 95 6.05 -14.68 12.00
C LEU A 95 7.20 -14.92 11.02
N VAL A 96 7.86 -16.07 11.10
CA VAL A 96 8.96 -16.45 10.19
C VAL A 96 8.47 -16.50 8.75
N ILE A 97 7.27 -17.05 8.51
CA ILE A 97 6.66 -17.08 7.17
C ILE A 97 6.41 -15.67 6.64
N LEU A 98 5.91 -14.74 7.46
CA LEU A 98 5.73 -13.35 7.04
C LEU A 98 7.06 -12.70 6.62
N VAL A 99 8.09 -12.84 7.45
CA VAL A 99 9.42 -12.30 7.14
C VAL A 99 9.98 -12.92 5.85
N ALA A 100 9.85 -14.23 5.70
CA ALA A 100 10.29 -14.94 4.50
C ALA A 100 9.53 -14.48 3.25
N ALA A 101 8.21 -14.30 3.33
CA ALA A 101 7.39 -13.81 2.23
C ALA A 101 7.83 -12.42 1.77
N TYR A 102 8.03 -11.47 2.70
CA TYR A 102 8.53 -10.13 2.37
C TYR A 102 9.94 -10.18 1.76
N SER A 103 10.81 -11.05 2.27
CA SER A 103 12.15 -11.25 1.72
C SER A 103 12.11 -11.73 0.26
N ILE A 104 11.26 -12.74 -0.03
CA ILE A 104 11.10 -13.28 -1.38
C ILE A 104 10.54 -12.21 -2.32
N ILE A 105 9.51 -11.45 -1.91
CA ILE A 105 8.93 -10.38 -2.71
C ILE A 105 9.98 -9.32 -3.06
N GLY A 106 10.83 -8.92 -2.11
CA GLY A 106 11.90 -7.96 -2.37
C GLY A 106 12.95 -8.49 -3.34
N VAL A 107 13.37 -9.75 -3.19
CA VAL A 107 14.33 -10.38 -4.11
C VAL A 107 13.73 -10.51 -5.52
N VAL A 108 12.46 -10.90 -5.63
CA VAL A 108 11.78 -11.00 -6.94
C VAL A 108 11.59 -9.61 -7.56
N GLY A 109 11.24 -8.59 -6.78
CA GLY A 109 11.12 -7.21 -7.27
C GLY A 109 12.45 -6.66 -7.82
N THR A 110 13.54 -6.85 -7.08
CA THR A 110 14.89 -6.44 -7.55
C THR A 110 15.35 -7.19 -8.80
N MET A 111 15.01 -8.48 -8.95
CA MET A 111 15.34 -9.27 -10.14
C MET A 111 14.53 -8.87 -11.38
N LEU A 112 13.29 -8.43 -11.18
CA LEU A 112 12.42 -7.96 -12.26
C LEU A 112 12.64 -6.47 -12.60
N GLY A 113 13.52 -5.76 -11.87
CA GLY A 113 13.78 -4.33 -12.06
C GLY A 113 12.58 -3.43 -11.74
N ILE A 114 11.57 -4.01 -11.07
CA ILE A 114 10.29 -3.39 -10.75
C ILE A 114 10.18 -3.43 -9.24
N ASP A 115 10.14 -2.27 -8.60
CA ASP A 115 9.76 -2.19 -7.19
C ASP A 115 8.26 -2.52 -7.10
N ILE A 116 7.94 -3.81 -6.98
CA ILE A 116 6.58 -4.33 -6.71
C ILE A 116 6.03 -3.74 -5.40
N LEU A 117 6.93 -3.22 -4.56
CA LEU A 117 6.63 -2.52 -3.32
C LEU A 117 6.26 -1.04 -3.55
N ASN A 118 6.53 -0.47 -4.73
CA ASN A 118 6.18 0.90 -5.12
C ASN A 118 5.99 1.05 -6.66
N PRO A 119 4.92 0.49 -7.23
CA PRO A 119 4.68 0.51 -8.68
C PRO A 119 4.38 1.91 -9.27
N GLY A 120 4.05 2.89 -8.42
CA GLY A 120 3.68 4.25 -8.86
C GLY A 120 4.81 5.04 -9.55
N SER A 121 6.08 4.73 -9.29
CA SER A 121 7.22 5.38 -9.98
C SER A 121 7.40 4.92 -11.42
N LEU A 122 6.93 3.71 -11.75
CA LEU A 122 7.05 3.12 -13.10
C LEU A 122 6.05 3.73 -14.10
N LEU A 123 4.91 4.23 -13.61
CA LEU A 123 3.91 4.89 -14.43
C LEU A 123 4.28 6.33 -14.80
N LEU A 124 5.17 6.99 -14.03
CA LEU A 124 5.61 8.36 -14.30
C LEU A 124 6.60 8.44 -15.49
N ASP A 125 7.33 7.34 -15.75
CA ASP A 125 8.31 7.24 -16.84
C ASP A 125 7.70 6.70 -18.14
N LEU A 126 6.51 6.09 -18.06
CA LEU A 126 5.73 5.60 -19.21
C LEU A 126 4.55 6.51 -19.58
N SER A 127 4.24 7.52 -18.75
CA SER A 127 3.28 8.56 -19.11
C SER A 127 3.91 9.47 -20.18
N PRO A 128 3.33 9.57 -21.39
CA PRO A 128 3.92 10.28 -22.54
C PRO A 128 4.02 11.81 -22.38
N ASN A 129 3.83 12.36 -21.17
CA ASN A 129 3.92 13.80 -20.90
C ASN A 129 5.28 14.24 -20.30
N SER A 130 6.34 13.48 -20.56
CA SER A 130 7.66 14.08 -20.78
C SER A 130 7.84 14.20 -22.30
N ALA A 131 7.10 15.13 -22.91
CA ALA A 131 7.56 15.64 -24.20
C ALA A 131 9.05 15.97 -24.00
N PRO A 132 9.97 15.40 -24.81
CA PRO A 132 11.35 15.81 -24.74
C PRO A 132 11.30 17.33 -24.85
N VAL A 133 11.96 18.03 -23.93
CA VAL A 133 12.29 19.44 -24.14
C VAL A 133 13.13 19.44 -25.42
N ILE A 134 12.45 19.56 -26.57
CA ILE A 134 12.99 20.21 -27.73
C ILE A 134 13.32 21.60 -27.20
N THR A 135 14.56 21.73 -26.74
CA THR A 135 15.27 22.98 -26.79
C THR A 135 15.05 23.47 -28.21
N GLU A 136 14.07 24.35 -28.36
CA GLU A 136 13.77 25.01 -29.60
C GLU A 136 15.12 25.51 -30.13
N PRO A 137 15.51 25.20 -31.39
CA PRO A 137 16.66 25.85 -31.99
C PRO A 137 16.49 27.35 -31.77
N PRO A 138 17.51 28.06 -31.28
CA PRO A 138 17.38 29.46 -30.90
C PRO A 138 16.71 30.21 -32.06
N ALA A 139 15.56 30.82 -31.77
CA ALA A 139 14.79 31.61 -32.71
C ALA A 139 15.75 32.47 -33.55
N ALA A 140 15.75 32.28 -34.87
CA ALA A 140 16.56 33.07 -35.77
C ALA A 140 16.31 34.56 -35.46
N ILE A 141 17.38 35.28 -35.12
CA ILE A 141 17.32 36.72 -34.90
C ILE A 141 16.74 37.35 -36.18
N PRO A 142 15.63 38.10 -36.12
CA PRO A 142 15.11 38.76 -37.30
C PRO A 142 16.15 39.78 -37.80
N ILE A 143 16.75 39.50 -38.96
CA ILE A 143 17.50 40.48 -39.73
C ILE A 143 16.50 41.48 -40.31
N ASN A 144 16.32 42.61 -39.63
CA ASN A 144 15.60 43.75 -40.20
C ASN A 144 16.49 44.42 -41.28
N PRO A 145 15.95 44.75 -42.47
CA PRO A 145 16.71 45.43 -43.52
C PRO A 145 17.18 46.84 -43.11
#